data_AF-A0A821N964-F1
#
_entry.id   AF-A0A821N964-F1
#
_cell.length_a   1.000
_cell.length_b   1.000
_cell.length_c   1.000
_cell.angle_alpha   90.00
_cell.angle_beta   90.00
_cell.angle_gamma   90.00
#
_symmetry.space_group_name_H-M   'P 1'
#
loop_
_entity.id
_entity.type
_entity.pdbx_description
1 polymer ?
#
loop_
_entity_poly.entity_id
_entity_poly.type
_entity_poly.pdbx_seq_one_letter_code
_entity_poly.pdbx_strand_id
1 'polypeptide(L)'
;MRLNLPYPVLFIRLMDQLLVYSGILFVYRNRSNNLIFYSTHPYRRNYYKLRNLCNQCSYLRQTVYNLDLVRHVHIGQQSRVNDCSIYFPNATELTISGAVYTFDGSASSLLGNIVCSSQLTKIVIDYKITHFSETMRILNSAYNCQTLVIHFFSVDKDQLLFTQTSGTFRLLSSRNNIRNLTVKSLCTLQQFEFLVQLCPRLQHLDIHVSHEDFQCIIKYFLRNYENISNLLTLHIKSSEDIWIEKVVNTIAEERQLDEVSAKVIGYFQCYLWR
;
A
#
# COMPACT_ATOMS: atom_id res chain seq x y z
N MET A 1 8.29 39.63 -20.14
CA MET A 1 8.67 38.42 -20.89
C MET A 1 7.45 37.52 -20.98
N ARG A 2 6.76 37.46 -22.13
CA ARG A 2 5.54 36.65 -22.33
C ARG A 2 5.96 35.28 -22.87
N LEU A 3 5.70 34.21 -22.14
CA LEU A 3 5.88 32.84 -22.63
C LEU A 3 4.70 32.49 -23.55
N ASN A 4 4.97 32.37 -24.85
CA ASN A 4 4.04 31.81 -25.81
C ASN A 4 3.98 30.29 -25.60
N LEU A 5 2.95 29.80 -24.92
CA LEU A 5 2.63 28.37 -24.88
C LEU A 5 1.72 28.03 -26.07
N PRO A 6 2.00 26.94 -26.82
CA PRO A 6 1.36 26.67 -28.11
C PRO A 6 -0.08 26.10 -28.02
N TYR A 7 -0.67 25.98 -26.83
CA TYR A 7 -2.01 25.42 -26.64
C TYR A 7 -2.76 26.10 -25.49
N PRO A 8 -4.11 26.13 -25.51
CA PRO A 8 -4.90 26.71 -24.42
C PRO A 8 -4.67 25.92 -23.13
N VAL A 9 -4.01 26.55 -22.17
CA VAL A 9 -3.94 26.09 -20.78
C VAL A 9 -5.35 26.27 -20.20
N LEU A 10 -6.10 25.17 -20.07
CA LEU A 10 -7.39 25.20 -19.40
C LEU A 10 -7.13 25.32 -17.88
N PHE A 11 -7.33 26.52 -17.33
CA PHE A 11 -7.45 26.71 -15.89
C PHE A 11 -8.79 26.12 -15.44
N ILE A 12 -8.81 24.84 -15.10
CA ILE A 12 -9.98 24.22 -14.48
C ILE A 12 -9.96 24.60 -13.00
N ARG A 13 -10.80 25.58 -12.62
CA ARG A 13 -11.23 25.78 -11.24
C ARG A 13 -12.13 24.60 -10.86
N LEU A 14 -11.55 23.53 -10.31
CA LEU A 14 -12.32 22.52 -9.57
C LEU A 14 -12.59 23.11 -8.18
N MET A 15 -13.73 23.79 -8.07
CA MET A 15 -14.38 24.06 -6.79
C MET A 15 -14.90 22.72 -6.27
N ASP A 16 -14.14 22.13 -5.35
CA ASP A 16 -14.62 21.79 -4.01
C ASP A 16 -13.43 21.30 -3.17
N GLN A 17 -13.07 22.12 -2.19
CA GLN A 17 -12.14 21.87 -1.08
C GLN A 17 -10.70 21.41 -1.44
N LEU A 18 -9.91 22.29 -2.04
CA LEU A 18 -8.46 22.33 -1.82
C LEU A 18 -8.07 23.76 -1.48
N LEU A 19 -7.69 23.98 -0.22
CA LEU A 19 -7.06 25.22 0.25
C LEU A 19 -5.83 25.50 -0.62
N VAL A 20 -5.98 26.50 -1.49
CA VAL A 20 -4.90 27.02 -2.34
C VAL A 20 -4.02 27.91 -1.46
N TYR A 21 -3.02 27.32 -0.82
CA TYR A 21 -1.84 28.05 -0.39
C TYR A 21 -0.66 27.69 -1.31
N SER A 22 -0.24 28.70 -2.07
CA SER A 22 1.02 28.85 -2.82
C SER A 22 1.63 27.58 -3.42
N GLY A 23 1.08 27.11 -4.53
CA GLY A 23 1.75 26.12 -5.39
C GLY A 23 0.89 25.86 -6.61
N ILE A 24 1.43 26.13 -7.81
CA ILE A 24 0.68 25.94 -9.05
C ILE A 24 0.55 24.43 -9.27
N LEU A 25 -0.69 23.92 -9.19
CA LEU A 25 -1.05 22.58 -9.58
C LEU A 25 -1.45 22.63 -11.05
N PHE A 26 -0.64 22.04 -11.93
CA PHE A 26 -1.06 21.85 -13.32
C PHE A 26 -1.76 20.51 -13.43
N VAL A 27 -3.04 20.54 -13.82
CA VAL A 27 -3.79 19.35 -14.19
C VAL A 27 -3.81 19.28 -15.71
N TYR A 28 -2.98 18.42 -16.27
CA TYR A 28 -3.05 18.13 -17.70
C TYR A 28 -3.93 16.92 -17.94
N ARG A 29 -5.06 17.14 -18.64
CA ARG A 29 -5.91 16.07 -19.14
C ARG A 29 -5.60 15.87 -20.62
N ASN A 30 -4.92 14.77 -20.95
CA ASN A 30 -4.74 14.43 -22.37
C ASN A 30 -6.04 13.88 -22.96
N ARG A 31 -6.15 13.85 -24.30
CA ARG A 31 -7.24 13.23 -25.08
C ARG A 31 -7.55 11.79 -24.65
N SER A 32 -6.58 11.08 -24.10
CA SER A 32 -6.75 9.72 -23.55
C SER A 32 -7.28 9.65 -22.10
N ASN A 33 -7.76 10.76 -21.52
CA ASN A 33 -8.21 10.86 -20.12
C ASN A 33 -7.13 10.59 -19.05
N ASN A 34 -5.85 10.55 -19.43
CA ASN A 34 -4.74 10.58 -18.48
C ASN A 34 -4.71 11.93 -17.76
N LEU A 35 -4.69 11.91 -16.43
CA LEU A 35 -4.60 13.09 -15.57
C LEU A 35 -3.20 13.14 -14.95
N ILE A 36 -2.37 14.06 -15.44
CA ILE A 36 -1.05 14.30 -14.86
C ILE A 36 -1.14 15.49 -13.91
N PHE A 37 -0.68 15.28 -12.68
CA PHE A 37 -0.60 16.33 -11.66
C PHE A 37 0.85 16.77 -11.52
N TYR A 38 1.16 18.00 -11.91
CA TYR A 38 2.46 18.59 -11.61
C TYR A 38 2.31 19.59 -10.46
N SER A 39 3.22 19.49 -9.50
CA SER A 39 3.43 20.53 -8.51
C SER A 39 4.83 21.10 -8.75
N THR A 40 4.93 22.40 -8.99
CA THR A 40 6.23 23.10 -9.06
C THR A 40 6.82 23.39 -7.68
N HIS A 41 6.15 22.95 -6.62
CA HIS A 41 6.57 23.22 -5.25
C HIS A 41 7.64 22.21 -4.80
N PRO A 42 8.85 22.64 -4.42
CA PRO A 42 9.97 21.74 -4.12
C PRO A 42 9.72 20.80 -2.93
N TYR A 43 8.71 21.10 -2.11
CA TYR A 43 8.30 20.30 -0.94
C TYR A 43 7.10 19.39 -1.19
N ARG A 44 6.46 19.45 -2.38
CA ARG A 44 5.36 18.54 -2.72
C ARG A 44 5.90 17.35 -3.51
N ARG A 45 5.61 16.13 -3.04
CA ARG A 45 5.93 14.89 -3.74
C ARG A 45 5.37 14.96 -5.17
N ASN A 46 6.24 14.82 -6.16
CA ASN A 46 5.80 14.71 -7.56
C ASN A 46 5.04 13.40 -7.72
N TYR A 47 3.74 13.53 -7.94
CA TYR A 47 2.77 12.46 -7.95
C TYR A 47 2.18 12.32 -9.34
N TYR A 48 2.27 11.12 -9.91
CA TYR A 48 1.80 10.83 -11.25
C TYR A 48 0.68 9.80 -11.21
N LYS A 49 -0.46 10.09 -11.83
CA LYS A 49 -1.61 9.16 -11.89
C LYS A 49 -1.82 8.66 -13.33
N LEU A 50 -1.62 7.37 -13.55
CA LEU A 50 -1.92 6.69 -14.81
C LEU A 50 -3.39 6.23 -14.78
N ARG A 51 -4.16 6.56 -15.82
CA ARG A 51 -5.55 6.09 -16.01
C ARG A 51 -5.75 5.70 -17.48
N ASN A 52 -6.34 4.53 -17.76
CA ASN A 52 -6.65 4.10 -19.13
C ASN A 52 -5.43 4.11 -20.08
N LEU A 53 -4.46 3.23 -19.84
CA LEU A 53 -3.27 3.04 -20.67
C LEU A 53 -3.61 2.31 -21.99
N CYS A 54 -4.33 2.96 -22.90
CA CYS A 54 -4.55 2.42 -24.24
C CYS A 54 -3.34 2.70 -25.17
N ASN A 55 -3.27 1.95 -26.27
CA ASN A 55 -2.20 1.85 -27.30
C ASN A 55 -1.66 3.18 -27.91
N GLN A 56 -2.04 4.35 -27.41
CA GLN A 56 -1.64 5.68 -27.89
C GLN A 56 -0.59 6.37 -27.00
N CYS A 57 0.18 5.63 -26.19
CA CYS A 57 1.25 6.21 -25.36
C CYS A 57 2.45 6.75 -26.18
N SER A 58 2.51 6.51 -27.49
CA SER A 58 3.58 7.03 -28.37
C SER A 58 3.65 8.57 -28.40
N TYR A 59 2.53 9.28 -28.22
CA TYR A 59 2.49 10.75 -28.19
C TYR A 59 3.03 11.38 -26.90
N LEU A 60 3.15 10.62 -25.80
CA LEU A 60 3.62 11.16 -24.51
C LEU A 60 5.15 11.29 -24.42
N ARG A 61 5.90 10.57 -25.27
CA ARG A 61 7.38 10.66 -25.30
C ARG A 61 7.92 12.06 -25.60
N GLN A 62 7.15 12.89 -26.32
CA GLN A 62 7.61 14.20 -26.77
C GLN A 62 7.14 15.37 -25.88
N THR A 63 6.24 15.13 -24.93
CA THR A 63 5.57 16.23 -24.18
C THR A 63 5.83 16.22 -22.67
N VAL A 64 6.44 15.17 -22.12
CA VAL A 64 6.66 15.07 -20.67
C VAL A 64 8.11 15.38 -20.30
N TYR A 65 8.41 16.67 -20.18
CA TYR A 65 9.58 17.10 -19.42
C TYR A 65 9.38 16.70 -17.95
N ASN A 66 10.43 16.17 -17.30
CA ASN A 66 10.52 15.88 -15.85
C ASN A 66 9.98 14.53 -15.31
N LEU A 67 9.99 13.44 -16.10
CA LEU A 67 9.71 12.10 -15.55
C LEU A 67 10.66 11.71 -14.40
N ASP A 68 11.91 12.17 -14.46
CA ASP A 68 12.92 11.93 -13.43
C ASP A 68 12.59 12.59 -12.08
N LEU A 69 11.68 13.57 -12.06
CA LEU A 69 11.27 14.19 -10.81
C LEU A 69 10.16 13.43 -10.10
N VAL A 70 9.46 12.51 -10.79
CA VAL A 70 8.35 11.74 -10.25
C VAL A 70 8.84 10.76 -9.18
N ARG A 71 8.25 10.85 -7.98
CA ARG A 71 8.57 9.98 -6.84
C ARG A 71 7.46 8.99 -6.52
N HIS A 72 6.22 9.32 -6.88
CA HIS A 72 5.07 8.48 -6.62
C HIS A 72 4.29 8.23 -7.90
N VAL A 73 4.14 6.96 -8.28
CA VAL A 73 3.31 6.52 -9.40
C VAL A 73 2.05 5.86 -8.86
N HIS A 74 0.88 6.28 -9.35
CA HIS A 74 -0.41 5.68 -9.06
C HIS A 74 -1.01 5.11 -10.35
N ILE A 75 -1.10 3.79 -10.43
CA ILE A 75 -1.78 3.06 -11.49
C ILE A 75 -3.23 2.80 -11.04
N GLY A 76 -4.23 3.40 -11.70
CA GLY A 76 -5.63 3.29 -11.28
C GLY A 76 -6.62 2.98 -12.40
N GLN A 77 -7.70 2.26 -12.05
CA GLN A 77 -8.92 1.94 -12.83
C GLN A 77 -8.74 1.20 -14.17
N GLN A 78 -9.40 0.04 -14.33
CA GLN A 78 -9.70 -0.73 -15.57
C GLN A 78 -8.78 -0.48 -16.77
N SER A 79 -7.49 -0.35 -16.50
CA SER A 79 -6.52 -0.06 -17.51
C SER A 79 -6.09 -1.42 -18.01
N ARG A 80 -6.55 -1.78 -19.21
CA ARG A 80 -5.80 -2.71 -20.06
C ARG A 80 -4.48 -2.02 -20.33
N VAL A 81 -3.48 -2.30 -19.51
CA VAL A 81 -2.17 -1.70 -19.70
C VAL A 81 -1.47 -2.51 -20.77
N ASN A 82 -1.82 -2.21 -22.01
CA ASN A 82 -1.13 -2.76 -23.16
C ASN A 82 -0.05 -1.73 -23.52
N ASP A 83 1.21 -2.11 -23.36
CA ASP A 83 2.38 -1.34 -23.80
C ASP A 83 2.48 0.09 -23.23
N CYS A 84 2.58 0.21 -21.90
CA CYS A 84 2.99 1.47 -21.29
C CYS A 84 4.45 1.77 -21.65
N SER A 85 4.68 2.73 -22.53
CA SER A 85 6.02 3.15 -22.98
C SER A 85 6.68 4.21 -22.08
N ILE A 86 6.08 4.51 -20.93
CA ILE A 86 6.53 5.52 -19.97
C ILE A 86 7.18 4.80 -18.79
N TYR A 87 8.45 5.15 -18.54
CA TYR A 87 9.25 4.66 -17.42
C TYR A 87 9.55 5.79 -16.45
N PHE A 88 9.38 5.54 -15.15
CA PHE A 88 9.64 6.48 -14.06
C PHE A 88 10.88 6.00 -13.27
N PRO A 89 12.10 6.42 -13.67
CA PRO A 89 13.35 5.85 -13.17
C PRO A 89 13.63 6.15 -11.69
N ASN A 90 13.00 7.20 -11.15
CA ASN A 90 13.24 7.74 -9.81
C ASN A 90 12.05 7.54 -8.85
N ALA A 91 11.03 6.78 -9.27
CA ALA A 91 9.85 6.50 -8.48
C ALA A 91 10.18 5.56 -7.31
N THR A 92 9.86 5.99 -6.09
CA THR A 92 10.07 5.23 -4.86
C THR A 92 8.75 4.78 -4.22
N GLU A 93 7.63 5.37 -4.62
CA GLU A 93 6.30 5.02 -4.11
C GLU A 93 5.40 4.54 -5.26
N LEU A 94 4.67 3.46 -5.02
CA LEU A 94 3.71 2.90 -5.96
C LEU A 94 2.34 2.74 -5.31
N THR A 95 1.28 3.16 -6.00
CA THR A 95 -0.10 2.83 -5.64
C THR A 95 -0.76 2.12 -6.81
N ILE A 96 -1.37 0.98 -6.55
CA ILE A 96 -2.14 0.22 -7.53
C ILE A 96 -3.58 0.20 -7.06
N SER A 97 -4.51 0.75 -7.85
CA SER A 97 -5.93 0.78 -7.51
C SER A 97 -6.84 0.29 -8.64
N GLY A 98 -7.95 -0.33 -8.27
CA GLY A 98 -8.88 -0.97 -9.21
C GLY A 98 -8.32 -2.23 -9.90
N ALA A 99 -9.11 -2.85 -10.77
CA ALA A 99 -8.69 -4.04 -11.51
C ALA A 99 -7.63 -3.66 -12.57
N VAL A 100 -6.42 -4.18 -12.43
CA VAL A 100 -5.37 -4.09 -13.46
C VAL A 100 -5.47 -5.36 -14.30
N TYR A 101 -5.85 -5.20 -15.57
CA TYR A 101 -5.88 -6.28 -16.54
C TYR A 101 -4.64 -6.16 -17.41
N THR A 102 -3.71 -7.10 -17.31
CA THR A 102 -2.59 -7.23 -18.23
C THR A 102 -2.86 -8.35 -19.23
N PHE A 103 -2.18 -8.33 -20.37
CA PHE A 103 -2.34 -9.34 -21.42
C PHE A 103 -1.97 -10.76 -20.93
N ASP A 104 -0.99 -10.85 -20.03
CA ASP A 104 -0.52 -12.09 -19.40
C ASP A 104 -1.22 -12.38 -18.05
N GLY A 105 -2.12 -11.51 -17.60
CA GLY A 105 -2.78 -11.60 -16.30
C GLY A 105 -1.90 -11.30 -15.08
N SER A 106 -0.63 -10.89 -15.24
CA SER A 106 0.24 -10.44 -14.15
C SER A 106 0.48 -8.93 -14.17
N ALA A 107 0.08 -8.23 -13.11
CA ALA A 107 0.48 -6.85 -12.85
C ALA A 107 1.99 -6.71 -12.63
N SER A 108 2.67 -7.73 -12.10
CA SER A 108 4.10 -7.68 -11.76
C SER A 108 5.01 -7.49 -12.99
N SER A 109 4.70 -8.13 -14.12
CA SER A 109 5.47 -7.99 -15.37
C SER A 109 5.35 -6.57 -15.92
N LEU A 110 4.16 -5.99 -15.84
CA LEU A 110 3.90 -4.62 -16.22
C LEU A 110 4.67 -3.62 -15.36
N LEU A 111 4.72 -3.81 -14.04
CA LEU A 111 5.38 -2.87 -13.14
C LEU A 111 6.86 -2.71 -13.48
N GLY A 112 7.55 -3.77 -13.90
CA GLY A 112 8.93 -3.70 -14.34
C GLY A 112 9.19 -2.75 -15.52
N ASN A 113 8.17 -2.52 -16.34
CA ASN A 113 8.23 -1.60 -17.49
C ASN A 113 7.88 -0.15 -17.12
N ILE A 114 7.25 0.08 -15.95
CA ILE A 114 6.78 1.41 -15.53
C ILE A 114 7.71 1.99 -14.47
N VAL A 115 8.20 1.17 -13.54
CA VAL A 115 9.02 1.63 -12.40
C VAL A 115 10.19 0.69 -12.17
N CYS A 116 11.27 1.21 -11.59
CA CYS A 116 12.34 0.38 -11.06
C CYS A 116 11.87 -0.28 -9.75
N SER A 117 11.35 -1.52 -9.79
CA SER A 117 10.80 -2.19 -8.59
C SER A 117 11.79 -2.25 -7.43
N SER A 118 13.10 -2.37 -7.71
CA SER A 118 14.15 -2.37 -6.69
C SER A 118 14.29 -1.05 -5.94
N GLN A 119 13.76 0.07 -6.44
CA GLN A 119 13.81 1.36 -5.73
C GLN A 119 12.55 1.66 -4.93
N LEU A 120 11.50 0.83 -5.07
CA LEU A 120 10.24 1.04 -4.37
C LEU A 120 10.44 0.81 -2.87
N THR A 121 10.19 1.86 -2.09
CA THR A 121 10.23 1.84 -0.62
C THR A 121 8.83 1.79 -0.02
N LYS A 122 7.80 2.17 -0.79
CA LYS A 122 6.40 2.12 -0.36
C LYS A 122 5.48 1.60 -1.48
N ILE A 123 4.64 0.64 -1.12
CA ILE A 123 3.62 0.07 -2.01
C ILE A 123 2.24 0.16 -1.33
N VAL A 124 1.25 0.64 -2.08
CA VAL A 124 -0.16 0.69 -1.68
C VAL A 124 -0.98 -0.14 -2.67
N ILE A 125 -1.71 -1.12 -2.17
CA ILE A 125 -2.56 -2.04 -2.94
C ILE A 125 -4.01 -1.76 -2.56
N ASP A 126 -4.75 -1.18 -3.50
CA ASP A 126 -6.11 -0.67 -3.34
C ASP A 126 -7.06 -1.23 -4.40
N TYR A 127 -7.17 -2.55 -4.46
CA TYR A 127 -8.13 -3.21 -5.34
C TYR A 127 -8.71 -4.47 -4.70
N LYS A 128 -9.99 -4.75 -5.01
CA LYS A 128 -10.76 -5.84 -4.37
C LYS A 128 -10.58 -7.23 -5.01
N ILE A 129 -10.06 -7.32 -6.24
CA ILE A 129 -10.35 -8.47 -7.12
C ILE A 129 -9.13 -9.35 -7.46
N THR A 130 -7.88 -8.98 -7.13
CA THR A 130 -6.76 -9.89 -7.47
C THR A 130 -6.50 -10.90 -6.36
N HIS A 131 -6.10 -12.09 -6.79
CA HIS A 131 -5.49 -13.09 -5.93
C HIS A 131 -4.26 -12.50 -5.21
N PHE A 132 -4.10 -12.84 -3.95
CA PHE A 132 -2.97 -12.39 -3.14
C PHE A 132 -1.61 -12.89 -3.67
N SER A 133 -1.61 -13.96 -4.47
CA SER A 133 -0.43 -14.41 -5.22
C SER A 133 0.19 -13.31 -6.09
N GLU A 134 -0.60 -12.38 -6.61
CA GLU A 134 -0.09 -11.27 -7.41
C GLU A 134 0.59 -10.22 -6.52
N THR A 135 0.01 -9.91 -5.35
CA THR A 135 0.66 -9.10 -4.32
C THR A 135 2.03 -9.68 -3.97
N MET A 136 2.12 -10.99 -3.79
CA MET A 136 3.39 -11.68 -3.53
C MET A 136 4.40 -11.48 -4.68
N ARG A 137 3.99 -11.65 -5.95
CA ARG A 137 4.90 -11.40 -7.08
C ARG A 137 5.43 -9.97 -7.12
N ILE A 138 4.56 -8.99 -6.87
CA ILE A 138 4.94 -7.58 -6.81
C ILE A 138 5.98 -7.36 -5.71
N LEU A 139 5.71 -7.85 -4.49
CA LEU A 139 6.62 -7.75 -3.36
C LEU A 139 7.96 -8.45 -3.63
N ASN A 140 7.96 -9.56 -4.37
CA ASN A 140 9.19 -10.29 -4.67
C ASN A 140 10.12 -9.49 -5.59
N SER A 141 9.55 -8.66 -6.46
CA SER A 141 10.33 -7.72 -7.30
C SER A 141 10.77 -6.46 -6.54
N ALA A 142 10.03 -6.08 -5.49
CA ALA A 142 10.23 -4.85 -4.72
C ALA A 142 10.90 -5.12 -3.37
N TYR A 143 12.07 -5.75 -3.39
CA TYR A 143 12.77 -6.21 -2.18
C TYR A 143 13.19 -5.08 -1.22
N ASN A 144 13.29 -3.84 -1.69
CA ASN A 144 13.57 -2.65 -0.86
C ASN A 144 12.30 -2.01 -0.26
N CYS A 145 11.12 -2.60 -0.48
CA CYS A 145 9.88 -2.11 0.09
C CYS A 145 9.93 -2.17 1.62
N GLN A 146 9.70 -1.03 2.26
CA GLN A 146 9.67 -0.88 3.72
C GLN A 146 8.26 -0.65 4.25
N THR A 147 7.38 -0.06 3.43
CA THR A 147 6.01 0.27 3.80
C THR A 147 5.01 -0.37 2.84
N LEU A 148 4.17 -1.24 3.37
CA LEU A 148 3.10 -1.88 2.62
C LEU A 148 1.73 -1.47 3.18
N VAL A 149 0.83 -1.04 2.32
CA VAL A 149 -0.56 -0.75 2.68
C VAL A 149 -1.47 -1.61 1.80
N ILE A 150 -2.31 -2.42 2.41
CA ILE A 150 -3.28 -3.29 1.75
C ILE A 150 -4.68 -2.81 2.16
N HIS A 151 -5.49 -2.36 1.20
CA HIS A 151 -6.86 -1.95 1.52
C HIS A 151 -7.83 -3.12 1.59
N PHE A 152 -7.60 -4.16 0.80
CA PHE A 152 -8.46 -5.34 0.71
C PHE A 152 -7.61 -6.61 0.82
N PHE A 153 -7.67 -7.27 1.96
CA PHE A 153 -7.03 -8.55 2.21
C PHE A 153 -8.09 -9.63 2.37
N SER A 154 -8.57 -10.14 1.24
CA SER A 154 -9.60 -11.18 1.18
C SER A 154 -8.98 -12.50 0.74
N VAL A 155 -8.29 -13.18 1.67
CA VAL A 155 -7.70 -14.50 1.44
C VAL A 155 -8.34 -15.48 2.42
N ASP A 156 -8.93 -16.54 1.90
CA ASP A 156 -9.50 -17.62 2.72
C ASP A 156 -8.39 -18.52 3.29
N LYS A 157 -8.77 -19.38 4.24
CA LYS A 157 -7.84 -20.26 4.95
C LYS A 157 -7.08 -21.21 4.00
N ASP A 158 -7.77 -21.77 3.01
CA ASP A 158 -7.18 -22.74 2.09
C ASP A 158 -6.15 -22.07 1.15
N GLN A 159 -6.45 -20.87 0.68
CA GLN A 159 -5.53 -20.03 -0.09
C GLN A 159 -4.31 -19.61 0.73
N LEU A 160 -4.48 -19.30 2.03
CA LEU A 160 -3.35 -19.00 2.92
C LEU A 160 -2.42 -20.21 3.04
N LEU A 161 -2.97 -21.39 3.32
CA LEU A 161 -2.20 -22.64 3.44
C LEU A 161 -1.47 -22.97 2.14
N PHE A 162 -2.17 -22.88 1.00
CA PHE A 162 -1.56 -23.08 -0.31
C PHE A 162 -0.42 -22.08 -0.55
N THR A 163 -0.64 -20.80 -0.22
CA THR A 163 0.36 -19.75 -0.39
C THR A 163 1.59 -19.98 0.49
N GLN A 164 1.42 -20.38 1.76
CA GLN A 164 2.51 -20.64 2.70
C GLN A 164 3.46 -21.74 2.23
N THR A 165 2.95 -22.75 1.52
CA THR A 165 3.79 -23.85 0.98
C THR A 165 4.56 -23.44 -0.29
N SER A 166 4.18 -22.33 -0.93
CA SER A 166 4.78 -21.88 -2.18
C SER A 166 6.25 -21.47 -2.02
N GLY A 167 7.04 -21.65 -3.08
CA GLY A 167 8.43 -21.17 -3.13
C GLY A 167 8.52 -19.64 -3.03
N THR A 168 7.55 -18.92 -3.61
CA THR A 168 7.47 -17.46 -3.54
C THR A 168 7.29 -16.97 -2.10
N PHE A 169 6.47 -17.63 -1.30
CA PHE A 169 6.30 -17.29 0.10
C PHE A 169 7.60 -17.49 0.89
N ARG A 170 8.24 -18.66 0.77
CA ARG A 170 9.53 -18.93 1.44
C ARG A 170 10.63 -17.93 1.07
N LEU A 171 10.66 -17.51 -0.19
CA LEU A 171 11.62 -16.52 -0.67
C LEU A 171 11.32 -15.14 -0.09
N LEU A 172 10.04 -14.73 -0.10
CA LEU A 172 9.61 -13.45 0.42
C LEU A 172 9.81 -13.34 1.92
N SER A 173 9.36 -14.33 2.68
CA SER A 173 9.46 -14.36 4.13
C SER A 173 10.90 -14.30 4.63
N SER A 174 11.89 -14.69 3.82
CA SER A 174 13.30 -14.59 4.20
C SER A 174 13.99 -13.30 3.74
N ARG A 175 13.43 -12.57 2.76
CA ARG A 175 14.16 -11.48 2.07
C ARG A 175 13.51 -10.11 2.14
N ASN A 176 12.20 -10.00 2.37
CA ASN A 176 11.56 -8.70 2.34
C ASN A 176 12.02 -7.80 3.49
N ASN A 177 11.96 -6.48 3.25
CA ASN A 177 12.39 -5.44 4.17
C ASN A 177 11.22 -4.67 4.78
N ILE A 178 10.01 -5.24 4.78
CA ILE A 178 8.81 -4.56 5.22
C ILE A 178 8.88 -4.35 6.72
N ARG A 179 8.86 -3.07 7.14
CA ARG A 179 8.86 -2.64 8.54
C ARG A 179 7.51 -2.08 8.96
N ASN A 180 6.76 -1.51 8.02
CA ASN A 180 5.45 -0.92 8.25
C ASN A 180 4.42 -1.65 7.40
N LEU A 181 3.42 -2.25 8.04
CA LEU A 181 2.29 -2.88 7.36
C LEU A 181 0.99 -2.28 7.86
N THR A 182 0.13 -1.88 6.93
CA THR A 182 -1.24 -1.46 7.23
C THR A 182 -2.24 -2.29 6.44
N VAL A 183 -3.18 -2.93 7.11
CA VAL A 183 -4.30 -3.64 6.51
C VAL A 183 -5.60 -2.96 6.88
N LYS A 184 -6.29 -2.37 5.90
CA LYS A 184 -7.51 -1.60 6.15
C LYS A 184 -8.79 -2.43 6.13
N SER A 185 -8.75 -3.64 5.57
CA SER A 185 -9.86 -4.58 5.66
C SER A 185 -9.85 -5.30 7.00
N LEU A 186 -10.99 -5.87 7.37
CA LEU A 186 -11.08 -6.78 8.50
C LEU A 186 -10.09 -7.94 8.31
N CYS A 187 -9.30 -8.18 9.35
CA CYS A 187 -8.24 -9.16 9.42
C CYS A 187 -8.64 -10.22 10.45
N THR A 188 -8.62 -11.49 10.04
CA THR A 188 -8.83 -12.60 10.96
C THR A 188 -7.54 -12.96 11.69
N LEU A 189 -7.61 -13.80 12.73
CA LEU A 189 -6.41 -14.34 13.38
C LEU A 189 -5.47 -15.03 12.38
N GLN A 190 -5.98 -15.90 11.49
CA GLN A 190 -5.10 -16.63 10.55
C GLN A 190 -4.40 -15.69 9.57
N GLN A 191 -5.11 -14.63 9.16
CA GLN A 191 -4.56 -13.57 8.33
C GLN A 191 -3.47 -12.79 9.05
N PHE A 192 -3.67 -12.46 10.34
CA PHE A 192 -2.66 -11.84 11.18
C PHE A 192 -1.40 -12.70 11.29
N GLU A 193 -1.54 -13.98 11.64
CA GLU A 193 -0.42 -14.94 11.76
C GLU A 193 0.37 -15.03 10.45
N PHE A 194 -0.34 -15.13 9.33
CA PHE A 194 0.25 -15.16 8.01
C PHE A 194 1.08 -13.91 7.71
N LEU A 195 0.57 -12.72 8.02
CA LEU A 195 1.26 -11.46 7.74
C LEU A 195 2.52 -11.29 8.58
N VAL A 196 2.49 -11.70 9.84
CA VAL A 196 3.65 -11.69 10.73
C VAL A 196 4.73 -12.64 10.24
N GLN A 197 4.36 -13.85 9.79
CA GLN A 197 5.30 -14.80 9.18
C GLN A 197 5.85 -14.30 7.85
N LEU A 198 5.01 -13.63 7.05
CA LEU A 198 5.42 -13.07 5.77
C LEU A 198 6.44 -11.95 5.97
N CYS A 199 6.33 -11.12 7.01
CA CYS A 199 7.17 -9.96 7.23
C CYS A 199 7.98 -10.10 8.53
N PRO A 200 9.05 -10.89 8.58
CA PRO A 200 9.77 -11.13 9.85
C PRO A 200 10.46 -9.88 10.42
N ARG A 201 10.68 -8.84 9.59
CA ARG A 201 11.30 -7.56 9.98
C ARG A 201 10.26 -6.49 10.35
N LEU A 202 9.01 -6.88 10.53
CA LEU A 202 7.91 -5.97 10.79
C LEU A 202 8.08 -5.29 12.13
N GLN A 203 8.03 -3.95 12.14
CA GLN A 203 8.17 -3.10 13.33
C GLN A 203 6.84 -2.46 13.72
N HIS A 204 6.01 -2.13 12.74
CA HIS A 204 4.75 -1.45 12.94
C HIS A 204 3.64 -2.14 12.14
N LEU A 205 2.59 -2.58 12.83
CA LEU A 205 1.43 -3.24 12.23
C LEU A 205 0.16 -2.50 12.62
N ASP A 206 -0.58 -2.01 11.63
CA ASP A 206 -1.91 -1.41 11.79
C ASP A 206 -2.95 -2.29 11.08
N ILE A 207 -3.92 -2.82 11.84
CA ILE A 207 -4.94 -3.74 11.33
C ILE A 207 -6.33 -3.32 11.80
N HIS A 208 -7.31 -3.67 10.99
CA HIS A 208 -8.72 -3.65 11.37
C HIS A 208 -9.16 -5.10 11.64
N VAL A 209 -9.94 -5.34 12.68
CA VAL A 209 -10.36 -6.69 13.09
C VAL A 209 -11.82 -6.71 13.49
N SER A 210 -12.43 -7.89 13.41
CA SER A 210 -13.76 -8.13 13.96
C SER A 210 -13.69 -8.18 15.50
N HIS A 211 -14.84 -8.04 16.17
CA HIS A 211 -14.91 -8.23 17.62
C HIS A 211 -14.48 -9.66 18.05
N GLU A 212 -14.82 -10.67 17.24
CA GLU A 212 -14.49 -12.08 17.51
C GLU A 212 -12.99 -12.36 17.46
N ASP A 213 -12.28 -11.75 16.50
CA ASP A 213 -10.84 -11.92 16.32
C ASP A 213 -10.01 -11.05 17.26
N PHE A 214 -10.57 -9.95 17.78
CA PHE A 214 -9.84 -8.95 18.55
C PHE A 214 -9.08 -9.55 19.73
N GLN A 215 -9.77 -10.30 20.60
CA GLN A 215 -9.14 -10.92 21.77
C GLN A 215 -8.14 -12.01 21.38
N CYS A 216 -8.47 -12.78 20.35
CA CYS A 216 -7.63 -13.86 19.85
C CYS A 216 -6.28 -13.31 19.35
N ILE A 217 -6.30 -12.20 18.62
CA ILE A 217 -5.09 -11.54 18.12
C ILE A 217 -4.23 -10.99 19.27
N ILE A 218 -4.85 -10.38 20.29
CA ILE A 218 -4.11 -9.91 21.47
C ILE A 218 -3.44 -11.08 22.19
N LYS A 219 -4.21 -12.14 22.51
CA LYS A 219 -3.67 -13.34 23.18
C LYS A 219 -2.55 -13.96 22.37
N TYR A 220 -2.71 -14.07 21.05
CA TYR A 220 -1.67 -14.60 20.18
C TYR A 220 -0.41 -13.74 20.22
N PHE A 221 -0.54 -12.41 20.11
CA PHE A 221 0.60 -11.48 20.14
C PHE A 221 1.36 -11.57 21.47
N LEU A 222 0.65 -11.60 22.60
CA LEU A 222 1.25 -11.70 23.93
C LEU A 222 1.94 -13.06 24.14
N ARG A 223 1.32 -14.17 23.71
CA ARG A 223 1.90 -15.52 23.88
C ARG A 223 3.07 -15.82 22.96
N ASN A 224 3.11 -15.21 21.78
CA ASN A 224 4.16 -15.44 20.78
C ASN A 224 5.15 -14.29 20.69
N TYR A 225 5.21 -13.44 21.72
CA TYR A 225 6.00 -12.21 21.69
C TYR A 225 7.49 -12.45 21.33
N GLU A 226 8.12 -13.54 21.79
CA GLU A 226 9.51 -13.87 21.44
C GLU A 226 9.68 -14.15 19.93
N ASN A 227 8.70 -14.82 19.33
CA ASN A 227 8.69 -15.16 17.89
C ASN A 227 8.41 -13.94 17.01
N ILE A 228 7.81 -12.88 17.56
CA ILE A 228 7.45 -11.63 16.87
C ILE A 228 8.31 -10.49 17.41
N SER A 229 9.59 -10.76 17.69
CA SER A 229 10.49 -9.87 18.44
C SER A 229 10.74 -8.51 17.78
N ASN A 230 10.62 -8.42 16.45
CA ASN A 230 10.84 -7.17 15.74
C ASN A 230 9.63 -6.22 15.82
N LEU A 231 8.44 -6.69 16.20
CA LEU A 231 7.23 -5.87 16.21
C LEU A 231 7.22 -4.96 17.45
N LEU A 232 7.53 -3.69 17.21
CA LEU A 232 7.60 -2.64 18.22
C LEU A 232 6.21 -2.10 18.56
N THR A 233 5.33 -1.97 17.56
CA THR A 233 3.98 -1.46 17.77
C THR A 233 2.93 -2.24 16.99
N LEU A 234 1.86 -2.62 17.66
CA LEU A 234 0.66 -3.19 17.09
C LEU A 234 -0.53 -2.26 17.38
N HIS A 235 -1.15 -1.75 16.33
CA HIS A 235 -2.35 -0.93 16.37
C HIS A 235 -3.52 -1.76 15.83
N ILE A 236 -4.50 -2.01 16.68
CA ILE A 236 -5.69 -2.79 16.35
C ILE A 236 -6.91 -1.88 16.41
N LYS A 237 -7.65 -1.82 15.31
CA LYS A 237 -8.95 -1.14 15.22
C LYS A 237 -10.07 -2.16 15.15
N SER A 238 -11.08 -2.02 15.99
CA SER A 238 -12.31 -2.82 15.93
C SER A 238 -13.38 -2.10 15.12
N SER A 239 -14.22 -2.86 14.41
CA SER A 239 -15.44 -2.33 13.78
C SER A 239 -16.56 -2.05 14.79
N GLU A 240 -16.44 -2.58 16.00
CA GLU A 240 -17.46 -2.55 17.06
C GLU A 240 -16.85 -2.10 18.38
N ASP A 241 -17.70 -1.65 19.31
CA ASP A 241 -17.28 -1.22 20.64
C ASP A 241 -16.50 -2.32 21.34
N ILE A 242 -15.22 -2.04 21.56
CA ILE A 242 -14.32 -2.83 22.37
C ILE A 242 -14.72 -2.58 23.82
N TRP A 243 -15.08 -3.67 24.49
CA TRP A 243 -15.24 -3.68 25.92
C TRP A 243 -13.87 -3.51 26.54
N ILE A 244 -13.50 -2.27 26.85
CA ILE A 244 -12.18 -1.89 27.39
C ILE A 244 -11.80 -2.80 28.55
N GLU A 245 -12.76 -3.09 29.45
CA GLU A 245 -12.58 -4.03 30.56
C GLU A 245 -12.11 -5.42 30.11
N LYS A 246 -12.69 -5.99 29.06
CA LYS A 246 -12.26 -7.31 28.55
C LYS A 246 -10.85 -7.27 27.98
N VAL A 247 -10.46 -6.16 27.35
CA VAL A 247 -9.10 -5.99 26.81
C VAL A 247 -8.09 -5.83 27.93
N VAL A 248 -8.40 -4.98 28.90
CA VAL A 248 -7.58 -4.80 30.10
C VAL A 248 -7.45 -6.11 30.86
N ASN A 249 -8.53 -6.87 31.04
CA ASN A 249 -8.50 -8.18 31.68
C ASN A 249 -7.66 -9.18 30.87
N THR A 250 -7.81 -9.23 29.54
CA THR A 250 -6.99 -10.10 28.70
C THR A 250 -5.50 -9.76 28.81
N ILE A 251 -5.16 -8.47 28.78
CA ILE A 251 -3.78 -8.01 28.93
C ILE A 251 -3.28 -8.32 30.36
N ALA A 252 -4.12 -8.18 31.38
CA ALA A 252 -3.80 -8.48 32.78
C ALA A 252 -3.62 -9.98 33.05
N GLU A 253 -4.44 -10.84 32.44
CA GLU A 253 -4.35 -12.29 32.54
C GLU A 253 -3.07 -12.83 31.87
N GLU A 254 -2.72 -12.27 30.72
CA GLU A 254 -1.52 -12.65 29.95
C GLU A 254 -0.27 -11.85 30.38
N ARG A 255 -0.39 -10.95 31.38
CA ARG A 255 0.66 -10.04 31.91
C ARG A 255 1.75 -10.72 32.74
N GLN A 256 2.12 -11.94 32.38
CA GLN A 256 3.37 -12.54 32.82
C GLN A 256 4.60 -11.87 32.16
N LEU A 257 4.39 -10.85 31.32
CA LEU A 257 5.43 -10.17 30.56
C LEU A 257 5.45 -8.68 30.92
N ASP A 258 6.42 -8.27 31.76
CA ASP A 258 6.70 -6.86 32.11
C ASP A 258 7.14 -6.00 30.90
N GLU A 259 7.28 -6.61 29.72
CA GLU A 259 7.89 -6.01 28.52
C GLU A 259 6.89 -5.37 27.54
N VAL A 260 5.57 -5.51 27.77
CA VAL A 260 4.55 -5.01 26.83
C VAL A 260 3.65 -3.97 27.48
N SER A 261 3.67 -2.77 26.91
CA SER A 261 2.78 -1.67 27.26
C SER A 261 1.54 -1.64 26.38
N ALA A 262 0.43 -1.17 26.94
CA ALA A 262 -0.85 -1.10 26.24
C ALA A 262 -1.58 0.22 26.51
N LYS A 263 -2.29 0.73 25.50
CA LYS A 263 -3.16 1.90 25.59
C LYS A 263 -4.38 1.68 24.74
N VAL A 264 -5.54 1.77 25.38
CA VAL A 264 -6.83 1.79 24.69
C VAL A 264 -7.22 3.25 24.48
N ILE A 265 -7.58 3.60 23.24
CA ILE A 265 -8.01 4.96 22.87
C ILE A 265 -9.45 4.90 22.35
N GLY A 266 -10.36 5.51 23.10
CA GLY A 266 -11.80 5.41 22.83
C GLY A 266 -12.30 3.97 22.94
N TYR A 267 -13.38 3.67 22.22
CA TYR A 267 -14.01 2.34 22.23
C TYR A 267 -13.55 1.44 21.09
N PHE A 268 -12.65 1.86 20.19
CA PHE A 268 -12.38 1.12 18.96
C PHE A 268 -10.90 0.86 18.67
N GLN A 269 -9.99 1.36 19.50
CA GLN A 269 -8.56 1.30 19.20
C GLN A 269 -7.74 0.79 20.39
N CYS A 270 -6.86 -0.16 20.12
CA CYS A 270 -5.86 -0.63 21.08
C CYS A 270 -4.47 -0.52 20.45
N TYR A 271 -3.56 0.06 21.21
CA TYR A 271 -2.14 0.14 20.90
C TYR A 271 -1.40 -0.76 21.88
N LEU A 272 -0.58 -1.64 21.34
CA LEU A 272 0.37 -2.46 22.07
C LEU A 272 1.77 -2.07 21.61
N TRP A 273 2.70 -1.85 22.53
CA TRP A 273 4.08 -1.54 22.18
C TRP A 273 5.07 -2.08 23.20
N ARG A 274 6.33 -2.15 22.75
CA ARG A 274 7.52 -2.42 23.57
C ARG A 274 8.21 -1.12 23.93
#